data_AF-A0A420NY89-F1
#
_entry.id   AF-A0A420NY89-F1
#
_cell.length_a   1.000
_cell.length_b   1.000
_cell.length_c   1.000
_cell.angle_alpha   90.00
_cell.angle_beta   90.00
_cell.angle_gamma   90.00
#
_symmetry.space_group_name_H-M   'P 1'
#
loop_
_entity.id
_entity.type
_entity.pdbx_description
1 polymer ?
#
loop_
_entity_poly.entity_id
_entity_poly.type
_entity_poly.pdbx_seq_one_letter_code
_entity_poly.pdbx_strand_id
1 'polypeptide(L)'
;MQQFFMLFSLLGIGRVLACSPGWYGTAPFCDGECPTGMRQTRSDDCGDGHCCATGHKVYCECIDNPGCAAFWSGTAPFCDPESCPSGWHEAGRSDWGDGGYCVSGKKRLCECNGGGGPPCSPKPADVHCDGIFLICNNGCSTFVCGGCFGFG
;
A
#
# COMPACT_ATOMS: atom_id res chain seq x y z
N MET A 1 -1.55 44.17 -38.01
CA MET A 1 -0.74 43.24 -38.83
C MET A 1 -0.64 41.94 -38.05
N GLN A 2 -1.62 41.08 -38.28
CA GLN A 2 -1.80 39.79 -37.64
C GLN A 2 -1.19 38.74 -38.55
N GLN A 3 -0.03 38.18 -38.22
CA GLN A 3 0.57 37.12 -39.03
C GLN A 3 1.46 36.18 -38.20
N PHE A 4 1.05 34.91 -38.23
CA PHE A 4 1.86 33.69 -38.17
C PHE A 4 2.60 33.33 -36.87
N PHE A 5 1.90 32.61 -35.98
CA PHE A 5 2.42 31.35 -35.42
C PHE A 5 1.23 30.39 -35.26
N MET A 6 0.75 29.90 -36.40
CA MET A 6 -0.10 28.72 -36.43
C MET A 6 0.78 27.46 -36.33
N LEU A 7 0.27 26.50 -35.56
CA LEU A 7 0.43 25.06 -35.78
C LEU A 7 1.84 24.48 -35.61
N PHE A 8 2.22 24.21 -34.36
CA PHE A 8 2.99 23.00 -34.06
C PHE A 8 2.08 21.97 -33.40
N SER A 9 1.55 21.11 -34.27
CA SER A 9 1.41 19.67 -34.07
C SER A 9 0.72 19.18 -32.80
N LEU A 10 -0.54 18.79 -33.03
CA LEU A 10 -1.31 17.76 -32.33
C LEU A 10 -0.62 16.38 -32.39
N LEU A 11 0.63 16.27 -31.96
CA LEU A 11 1.21 15.00 -31.56
C LEU A 11 1.02 14.91 -30.06
N GLY A 12 0.03 14.12 -29.67
CA GLY A 12 -0.20 13.74 -28.30
C GLY A 12 1.07 13.10 -27.75
N ILE A 13 1.91 13.92 -27.13
CA ILE A 13 2.78 13.46 -26.06
C ILE A 13 1.78 13.11 -24.98
N GLY A 14 1.30 11.86 -25.02
CA GLY A 14 0.71 11.25 -23.85
C GLY A 14 1.73 11.49 -22.75
N ARG A 15 1.43 12.45 -21.88
CA ARG A 15 2.18 12.63 -20.65
C ARG A 15 2.03 11.29 -19.96
N VAL A 16 3.04 10.44 -20.12
CA VAL A 16 3.36 9.45 -19.11
C VAL A 16 3.29 10.28 -17.83
N LEU A 17 2.36 9.95 -16.92
CA LEU A 17 2.23 10.60 -15.64
C LEU A 17 3.59 10.43 -14.96
N ALA A 18 4.48 11.38 -15.21
CA ALA A 18 5.85 11.32 -14.77
C ALA A 18 5.76 11.45 -13.27
N CYS A 19 6.21 10.41 -12.59
CA CYS A 19 6.31 10.50 -11.16
C CYS A 19 7.14 11.74 -10.79
N SER A 20 6.54 12.61 -9.98
CA SER A 20 7.12 13.83 -9.44
C SER A 20 7.18 13.73 -7.91
N PRO A 21 8.27 13.23 -7.31
CA PRO A 21 8.43 13.20 -5.87
C PRO A 21 8.32 14.59 -5.24
N GLY A 22 7.68 14.71 -4.09
CA GLY A 22 7.49 16.01 -3.43
C GLY A 22 6.44 16.02 -2.33
N TRP A 23 6.22 17.19 -1.73
CA TRP A 23 5.16 17.41 -0.77
C TRP A 23 3.83 17.72 -1.47
N TYR A 24 2.77 17.05 -1.01
CA TYR A 24 1.41 17.17 -1.51
C TYR A 24 0.48 17.65 -0.40
N GLY A 25 -0.46 18.53 -0.75
CA GLY A 25 -1.33 19.25 0.18
C GLY A 25 -0.98 20.74 0.19
N THR A 26 -1.99 21.59 -0.02
CA THR A 26 -1.81 23.04 -0.18
C THR A 26 -2.24 23.77 1.07
N ALA A 27 -1.36 24.60 1.65
CA ALA A 27 -1.74 25.42 2.80
C ALA A 27 -2.78 26.49 2.39
N PRO A 28 -3.68 26.94 3.29
CA PRO A 28 -3.70 26.68 4.74
C PRO A 28 -4.54 25.45 5.16
N PHE A 29 -5.32 24.84 4.28
CA PHE A 29 -6.15 23.67 4.60
C PHE A 29 -5.56 22.45 3.89
N CYS A 30 -4.92 21.54 4.61
CA CYS A 30 -4.19 20.45 3.98
C CYS A 30 -4.83 19.10 4.23
N ASP A 31 -5.17 18.42 3.14
CA ASP A 31 -5.56 17.01 3.11
C ASP A 31 -4.64 16.35 2.08
N GLY A 32 -3.36 16.24 2.45
CA GLY A 32 -2.33 15.75 1.54
C GLY A 32 -2.54 14.29 1.19
N GLU A 33 -2.60 13.97 -0.10
CA GLU A 33 -2.66 12.60 -0.60
C GLU A 33 -1.71 12.39 -1.78
N CYS A 34 -1.15 11.19 -1.88
CA CYS A 34 -0.27 10.84 -2.99
C CYS A 34 -1.08 10.47 -4.24
N PRO A 35 -0.72 11.01 -5.42
CA PRO A 35 -1.30 10.57 -6.69
C PRO A 35 -1.08 9.07 -6.95
N THR A 36 -1.93 8.49 -7.80
CA THR A 36 -1.79 7.09 -8.25
C THR A 36 -0.38 6.83 -8.82
N GLY A 37 0.25 5.75 -8.38
CA GLY A 37 1.62 5.40 -8.79
C GLY A 37 2.71 6.01 -7.90
N MET A 38 2.33 6.67 -6.81
CA MET A 38 3.24 7.12 -5.77
C MET A 38 2.86 6.53 -4.41
N ARG A 39 3.83 6.50 -3.50
CA ARG A 39 3.62 6.12 -2.11
C ARG A 39 3.96 7.26 -1.17
N GLN A 40 3.20 7.38 -0.09
CA GLN A 40 3.52 8.30 0.99
C GLN A 40 4.69 7.73 1.80
N THR A 41 5.73 8.53 2.04
CA THR A 41 6.84 8.15 2.93
C THR A 41 6.93 9.03 4.17
N ARG A 42 6.36 10.25 4.14
CA ARG A 42 6.32 11.15 5.31
C ARG A 42 5.01 11.92 5.37
N SER A 43 4.73 12.48 6.55
CA SER A 43 3.64 13.43 6.80
C SER A 43 4.17 14.58 7.66
N ASP A 44 3.81 15.82 7.35
CA ASP A 44 4.23 17.01 8.10
C ASP A 44 3.25 18.17 7.86
N ASP A 45 3.05 19.02 8.87
CA ASP A 45 2.13 20.17 8.79
C ASP A 45 2.67 21.28 7.89
N CYS A 46 3.99 21.39 7.75
CA CYS A 46 4.69 22.48 7.09
C CYS A 46 5.65 21.99 6.00
N GLY A 47 5.57 20.73 5.56
CA GLY A 47 6.64 20.03 4.84
C GLY A 47 7.35 20.78 3.69
N ASP A 48 6.68 21.67 2.96
CA ASP A 48 7.24 22.51 1.88
C ASP A 48 7.64 23.95 2.32
N GLY A 49 7.62 24.22 3.62
CA GLY A 49 7.81 25.52 4.24
C GLY A 49 6.52 26.28 4.58
N HIS A 50 5.34 25.83 4.11
CA HIS A 50 4.07 26.49 4.37
C HIS A 50 3.17 25.63 5.27
N CYS A 51 2.89 26.11 6.48
CA CYS A 51 2.14 25.35 7.47
C CYS A 51 0.63 25.30 7.20
N CYS A 52 0.07 24.12 7.41
CA CYS A 52 -1.36 23.85 7.43
C CYS A 52 -1.95 24.33 8.75
N ALA A 53 -3.06 25.07 8.69
CA ALA A 53 -3.87 25.42 9.85
C ALA A 53 -4.73 24.22 10.30
N THR A 54 -5.12 23.36 9.35
CA THR A 54 -5.85 22.12 9.60
C THR A 54 -5.37 21.01 8.67
N GLY A 55 -5.21 19.80 9.20
CA GLY A 55 -4.72 18.61 8.49
C GLY A 55 -3.21 18.65 8.19
N HIS A 56 -2.73 17.82 7.25
CA HIS A 56 -1.29 17.57 7.04
C HIS A 56 -0.91 17.52 5.57
N LYS A 57 0.36 17.77 5.25
CA LYS A 57 0.95 17.45 3.94
C LYS A 57 1.58 16.08 3.98
N VAL A 58 1.69 15.46 2.80
CA VAL A 58 2.30 14.15 2.64
C VAL A 58 3.46 14.23 1.66
N TYR A 59 4.59 13.61 1.98
CA TYR A 59 5.71 13.49 1.05
C TYR A 59 5.52 12.22 0.25
N CYS A 60 5.46 12.34 -1.07
CA CYS A 60 5.23 11.25 -1.99
C CYS A 60 6.48 10.94 -2.80
N GLU A 61 6.73 9.66 -2.99
CA GLU A 61 7.83 9.12 -3.79
C GLU A 61 7.29 8.22 -4.91
N CYS A 62 8.10 8.03 -5.95
CA CYS A 62 7.79 7.12 -7.03
C CYS A 62 7.70 5.68 -6.56
N ILE A 63 6.75 4.95 -7.14
CA ILE A 63 6.77 3.50 -7.14
C ILE A 63 7.54 3.11 -8.41
N ASP A 64 8.82 2.73 -8.31
CA ASP A 64 9.64 2.41 -9.50
C ASP A 64 9.21 1.08 -10.13
N ASN A 65 8.43 0.26 -9.41
CA ASN A 65 7.84 -0.96 -9.94
C ASN A 65 6.38 -1.16 -9.46
N PRO A 66 5.37 -0.57 -10.12
CA PRO A 66 3.96 -0.73 -9.72
C PRO A 66 3.41 -2.14 -9.91
N GLY A 67 4.11 -3.01 -10.65
CA GLY A 67 3.82 -4.44 -10.72
C GLY A 67 4.31 -5.21 -9.48
N CYS A 68 5.05 -4.55 -8.60
CA CYS A 68 5.46 -5.08 -7.31
C CYS A 68 4.68 -4.35 -6.19
N ALA A 69 3.75 -5.04 -5.56
CA ALA A 69 3.06 -4.56 -4.36
C ALA A 69 3.64 -5.25 -3.11
N ALA A 70 3.91 -4.50 -2.05
CA ALA A 70 4.34 -5.08 -0.79
C ALA A 70 3.34 -6.16 -0.32
N PHE A 71 3.83 -7.18 0.37
CA PHE A 71 2.94 -8.22 0.90
C PHE A 71 3.42 -8.74 2.24
N TRP A 72 2.47 -9.22 3.04
CA TRP A 72 2.75 -9.92 4.28
C TRP A 72 2.91 -11.41 3.99
N SER A 73 4.07 -11.95 4.36
CA SER A 73 4.37 -13.38 4.32
C SER A 73 4.10 -14.02 5.69
N GLY A 74 3.67 -15.29 5.67
CA GLY A 74 3.36 -16.10 6.84
C GLY A 74 1.86 -16.30 7.05
N THR A 75 1.43 -17.56 7.23
CA THR A 75 0.01 -17.92 7.34
C THR A 75 -0.36 -18.13 8.81
N ALA A 76 -1.38 -17.43 9.28
CA ALA A 76 -1.92 -17.65 10.62
C ALA A 76 -2.58 -19.03 10.71
N PRO A 77 -2.54 -19.71 11.88
CA PRO A 77 -2.18 -19.16 13.19
C PRO A 77 -0.69 -19.25 13.55
N PHE A 78 0.13 -20.02 12.84
CA PHE A 78 1.55 -20.20 13.17
C PHE A 78 2.42 -19.50 12.13
N CYS A 79 3.09 -18.41 12.48
CA CYS A 79 3.79 -17.59 11.50
C CYS A 79 5.27 -17.44 11.86
N ASP A 80 6.18 -18.11 11.19
CA ASP A 80 7.59 -17.70 11.11
C ASP A 80 8.02 -18.02 9.68
N PRO A 81 7.59 -17.20 8.70
CA PRO A 81 7.84 -17.50 7.31
C PRO A 81 9.34 -17.45 7.00
N GLU A 82 9.70 -18.16 5.93
CA GLU A 82 11.01 -18.03 5.31
C GLU A 82 11.32 -16.57 4.93
N SER A 83 12.57 -16.32 4.55
CA SER A 83 13.01 -15.02 4.06
C SER A 83 12.19 -14.56 2.86
N CYS A 84 12.10 -13.23 2.67
CA CYS A 84 11.46 -12.68 1.48
C CYS A 84 12.11 -13.24 0.20
N PRO A 85 11.33 -13.43 -0.89
CA PRO A 85 11.85 -13.93 -2.15
C PRO A 85 13.00 -13.07 -2.70
N SER A 86 13.81 -13.63 -3.59
CA SER A 86 14.86 -12.86 -4.27
C SER A 86 14.29 -11.62 -4.97
N GLY A 87 14.95 -10.48 -4.79
CA GLY A 87 14.46 -9.18 -5.28
C GLY A 87 13.60 -8.39 -4.29
N TRP A 88 13.34 -8.97 -3.11
CA TRP A 88 12.61 -8.36 -2.01
C TRP A 88 13.46 -8.30 -0.75
N HIS A 89 13.14 -7.37 0.14
CA HIS A 89 13.73 -7.25 1.45
C HIS A 89 12.64 -7.18 2.52
N GLU A 90 13.03 -7.50 3.75
CA GLU A 90 12.15 -7.37 4.91
C GLU A 90 12.06 -5.91 5.33
N ALA A 91 10.85 -5.36 5.31
CA ALA A 91 10.57 -4.00 5.75
C ALA A 91 9.95 -3.95 7.16
N GLY A 92 9.44 -5.07 7.67
CA GLY A 92 8.86 -5.11 9.01
C GLY A 92 8.30 -6.47 9.43
N ARG A 93 7.79 -6.52 10.67
CA ARG A 93 7.14 -7.70 11.27
C ARG A 93 5.87 -7.32 12.01
N SER A 94 4.88 -8.21 12.05
CA SER A 94 3.61 -7.99 12.74
C SER A 94 2.96 -9.30 13.17
N ASP A 95 2.19 -9.27 14.26
CA ASP A 95 1.31 -10.37 14.68
C ASP A 95 0.07 -10.51 13.80
N TRP A 96 -0.37 -9.40 13.20
CA TRP A 96 -1.60 -9.35 12.41
C TRP A 96 -1.31 -9.22 10.92
N GLY A 97 -0.33 -8.39 10.54
CA GLY A 97 0.09 -8.11 9.15
C GLY A 97 -1.08 -7.96 8.18
N ASP A 98 -1.36 -9.02 7.43
CA ASP A 98 -2.48 -9.16 6.49
C ASP A 98 -3.88 -9.26 7.11
N GLY A 99 -4.02 -9.20 8.44
CA GLY A 99 -5.29 -9.31 9.18
C GLY A 99 -5.51 -10.65 9.91
N GLY A 100 -4.71 -11.67 9.64
CA GLY A 100 -4.74 -12.93 10.41
C GLY A 100 -3.77 -12.91 11.60
N TYR A 101 -4.25 -13.25 12.81
CA TYR A 101 -3.41 -13.24 14.01
C TYR A 101 -2.51 -14.47 14.14
N CYS A 102 -1.22 -14.25 14.38
CA CYS A 102 -0.25 -15.30 14.67
C CYS A 102 -0.18 -15.59 16.18
N VAL A 103 -0.51 -16.81 16.59
CA VAL A 103 -0.35 -17.27 17.98
C VAL A 103 1.09 -17.60 18.33
N SER A 104 1.91 -17.90 17.32
CA SER A 104 3.35 -18.07 17.46
C SER A 104 4.08 -17.40 16.29
N GLY A 105 5.25 -16.84 16.60
CA GLY A 105 6.12 -16.14 15.66
C GLY A 105 5.55 -14.81 15.16
N LYS A 106 6.04 -14.30 14.02
CA LYS A 106 5.54 -13.06 13.37
C LYS A 106 5.39 -13.22 11.86
N LYS A 107 4.44 -12.50 11.28
CA LYS A 107 4.41 -12.24 9.83
C LYS A 107 5.56 -11.31 9.45
N ARG A 108 5.98 -11.41 8.18
CA ARG A 108 7.06 -10.60 7.61
C ARG A 108 6.51 -9.74 6.48
N LEU A 109 6.71 -8.42 6.55
CA LEU A 109 6.40 -7.52 5.44
C LEU A 109 7.56 -7.57 4.45
N CYS A 110 7.27 -7.98 3.23
CA CYS A 110 8.21 -8.00 2.12
C CYS A 110 7.93 -6.83 1.18
N GLU A 111 8.97 -6.02 0.93
CA GLU A 111 8.95 -4.92 -0.03
C GLU A 111 9.97 -5.16 -1.14
N CYS A 112 9.66 -4.77 -2.37
CA CYS A 112 10.65 -4.84 -3.46
C CYS A 112 11.77 -3.84 -3.23
N ASN A 113 12.96 -4.24 -3.67
CA ASN A 113 14.16 -3.41 -3.60
C ASN A 113 14.09 -2.10 -4.43
N GLY A 114 13.11 -1.98 -5.33
CA GLY A 114 12.87 -0.78 -6.15
C GLY A 114 11.64 0.04 -5.73
N GLY A 115 11.14 -0.09 -4.50
CA GLY A 115 9.96 0.66 -4.06
C GLY A 115 8.68 0.17 -4.76
N GLY A 116 7.96 -0.71 -4.06
CA GLY A 116 6.66 -1.22 -4.51
C GLY A 116 5.48 -0.37 -4.07
N GLY A 117 4.29 -0.72 -4.56
CA GLY A 117 3.03 -0.21 -4.02
C GLY A 117 2.83 -0.62 -2.55
N PRO A 118 1.92 0.08 -1.83
CA PRO A 118 1.63 -0.24 -0.43
C PRO A 118 1.14 -1.69 -0.29
N PRO A 119 1.31 -2.30 0.89
CA PRO A 119 0.80 -3.64 1.11
C PRO A 119 -0.71 -3.69 0.97
N CYS A 120 -1.22 -4.86 0.61
CA CYS A 120 -2.67 -5.05 0.51
C CYS A 120 -3.34 -4.64 1.84
N SER A 121 -4.45 -3.90 1.73
CA SER A 121 -5.22 -3.48 2.90
C SER A 121 -6.35 -4.48 3.16
N PRO A 122 -6.38 -5.15 4.32
CA PRO A 122 -7.38 -6.18 4.60
C PRO A 122 -8.78 -5.60 4.75
N LYS A 123 -9.75 -6.27 4.16
CA LYS A 123 -11.17 -5.95 4.29
C LYS A 123 -11.79 -6.74 5.45
N PRO A 124 -13.04 -6.44 5.87
CA PRO A 124 -13.80 -7.36 6.70
C PRO A 124 -13.79 -8.77 6.09
N ALA A 125 -13.44 -9.77 6.90
CA ALA A 125 -13.23 -11.13 6.40
C ALA A 125 -14.57 -11.81 6.07
N ASP A 126 -14.65 -12.41 4.89
CA ASP A 126 -15.65 -13.43 4.57
C ASP A 126 -15.29 -14.72 5.29
N VAL A 127 -16.30 -15.34 5.91
CA VAL A 127 -16.12 -16.55 6.71
C VAL A 127 -16.78 -17.75 6.04
N HIS A 128 -16.05 -18.87 5.97
CA HIS A 128 -16.56 -20.14 5.48
C HIS A 128 -16.10 -21.29 6.38
N CYS A 129 -16.95 -22.30 6.52
CA CYS A 129 -16.62 -23.50 7.28
C CYS A 129 -16.03 -24.56 6.36
N ASP A 130 -14.79 -24.97 6.65
CA ASP A 130 -14.20 -26.18 6.06
C ASP A 130 -14.05 -27.23 7.15
N GLY A 131 -15.03 -28.14 7.22
CA GLY A 131 -15.19 -29.08 8.32
C GLY A 131 -15.41 -28.35 9.66
N ILE A 132 -14.54 -28.62 10.64
CA ILE A 132 -14.60 -28.00 11.97
C ILE A 132 -13.84 -26.67 12.04
N PHE A 133 -13.15 -26.26 10.98
CA PHE A 133 -12.36 -25.03 10.97
C PHE A 133 -13.15 -23.89 10.34
N LEU A 134 -13.13 -22.74 11.01
CA LEU A 134 -13.62 -21.49 10.45
C LEU A 134 -12.47 -20.84 9.67
N ILE A 135 -12.64 -20.80 8.35
CA ILE A 135 -11.70 -20.19 7.42
C ILE A 135 -12.16 -18.77 7.11
N CYS A 136 -11.26 -17.80 7.33
CA CYS A 136 -11.47 -16.40 7.00
C CYS A 136 -10.67 -16.02 5.76
N ASN A 137 -11.27 -15.24 4.86
CA ASN A 137 -10.60 -14.56 3.75
C ASN A 137 -10.93 -13.08 3.79
N ASN A 138 -9.92 -12.22 3.79
CA ASN A 138 -10.10 -10.75 3.84
C ASN A 138 -9.63 -10.04 2.56
N GLY A 139 -9.50 -10.77 1.47
CA GLY A 139 -8.93 -10.30 0.20
C GLY A 139 -7.40 -10.18 0.18
N CYS A 140 -6.74 -10.28 1.34
CA CYS A 140 -5.28 -10.25 1.49
C CYS A 140 -4.70 -11.63 1.77
N SER A 141 -5.34 -12.39 2.66
CA SER A 141 -4.91 -13.72 3.07
C SER A 141 -6.11 -14.61 3.38
N THR A 142 -5.87 -15.93 3.37
CA THR A 142 -6.79 -16.93 3.88
C THR A 142 -6.16 -17.55 5.13
N PHE A 143 -6.88 -17.59 6.25
CA PHE A 143 -6.37 -18.09 7.52
C PHE A 143 -7.47 -18.72 8.37
N VAL A 144 -7.06 -19.58 9.32
CA VAL A 144 -7.98 -20.13 10.32
C VAL A 144 -8.25 -19.06 11.37
N CYS A 145 -9.51 -18.71 11.57
CA CYS A 145 -9.93 -17.66 12.50
C CYS A 145 -10.87 -18.16 13.61
N GLY A 146 -11.19 -19.45 13.62
CA GLY A 146 -12.01 -20.06 14.65
C GLY A 146 -12.35 -21.51 14.35
N GLY A 147 -13.35 -22.02 15.07
CA GLY A 147 -13.96 -23.31 14.81
C GLY A 147 -15.41 -23.14 14.35
N CYS A 148 -15.84 -24.01 13.45
CA CYS A 148 -17.24 -24.14 13.09
C CYS A 148 -17.88 -25.17 14.01
N PHE A 149 -18.77 -24.71 14.88
CA PHE A 149 -19.57 -25.58 15.72
C PHE A 149 -20.92 -25.80 15.04
N GLY A 150 -21.06 -26.94 14.37
CA GLY A 150 -22.34 -27.40 13.84
C GLY A 150 -23.27 -27.80 15.00
N PHE A 151 -24.09 -26.86 15.47
CA PHE A 151 -25.41 -27.23 15.94
C PHE A 151 -26.33 -27.16 14.73
N GLY A 152 -26.78 -28.33 14.27
CA GLY A 152 -27.88 -28.40 13.31
C GLY A 152 -29.16 -27.80 13.88
#